data_AF-A0AAD9J0D8-F1
#
_entry.id   AF-A0AAD9J0D8-F1
#
_cell.length_a   1.000
_cell.length_b   1.000
_cell.length_c   1.000
_cell.angle_alpha   90.00
_cell.angle_beta   90.00
_cell.angle_gamma   90.00
#
_symmetry.space_group_name_H-M   'P 1'
#
loop_
_entity.id
_entity.type
_entity.pdbx_description
1 polymer ?
#
loop_
_entity_poly.entity_id
_entity_poly.type
_entity_poly.pdbx_seq_one_letter_code
_entity_poly.pdbx_strand_id
1 'polypeptide(L)'
;MPRTKSYTEEKLQETVEKVMAGEISQKKTPKCCSPGSPHEDVDANPIELLHKSITYLETQLKIEKDRSEMQKKECDHVHGVLRTTMVKLNKEREKMRFSIEEFKNSDRDVCYYTGFPTYKTLQECFRLLNPVSNVFMSWQEKNSEAKINIILGSVFS
;
A
#
# COMPACT_ATOMS: atom_id res chain seq x y z
N MET A 1 -13.71 -0.30 14.05
CA MET A 1 -14.06 -0.87 15.38
C MET A 1 -12.86 -0.71 16.30
N PRO A 2 -13.00 -0.12 17.50
CA PRO A 2 -11.87 -0.02 18.43
C PRO A 2 -11.61 -1.41 19.04
N ARG A 3 -10.38 -1.92 18.90
CA ARG A 3 -9.93 -3.14 19.59
C ARG A 3 -9.81 -2.84 21.08
N THR A 4 -10.64 -3.47 21.89
CA THR A 4 -10.42 -3.56 23.34
C THR A 4 -9.20 -4.43 23.57
N LYS A 5 -8.15 -3.86 24.17
CA LYS A 5 -7.01 -4.64 24.67
C LYS A 5 -7.51 -5.59 25.76
N SER A 6 -6.99 -6.82 25.77
CA SER A 6 -7.32 -7.78 26.82
C SER A 6 -6.77 -7.29 28.15
N TYR A 7 -7.53 -7.44 29.25
CA TYR A 7 -7.13 -7.07 30.62
C TYR A 7 -5.75 -7.64 31.03
N THR A 8 -5.35 -8.76 30.43
CA THR A 8 -4.03 -9.38 30.64
C THR A 8 -2.89 -8.65 29.91
N GLU A 9 -3.15 -8.03 28.77
CA GLU A 9 -2.15 -7.27 28.00
C GLU A 9 -1.84 -5.92 28.66
N GLU A 10 -2.86 -5.23 29.20
CA GLU A 10 -2.64 -3.98 29.92
C GLU A 10 -1.81 -4.17 31.18
N LYS A 11 -2.06 -5.24 31.93
CA LYS A 11 -1.35 -5.52 33.18
C LYS A 11 0.13 -5.89 32.96
N LEU A 12 0.43 -6.57 31.86
CA LEU A 12 1.81 -6.89 31.45
C LEU A 12 2.54 -5.64 30.94
N GLN A 13 1.85 -4.79 30.18
CA GLN A 13 2.43 -3.56 29.65
C GLN A 13 2.75 -2.54 30.76
N GLU A 14 1.86 -2.42 31.77
CA GLU A 14 2.07 -1.59 32.96
C GLU A 14 3.26 -2.09 33.81
N THR A 15 3.47 -3.41 33.87
CA THR A 15 4.58 -4.00 34.63
C THR A 15 5.93 -3.73 33.94
N VAL A 16 5.95 -3.77 32.61
CA VAL A 16 7.16 -3.48 31.82
C VAL A 16 7.53 -2.00 31.87
N GLU A 17 6.55 -1.09 31.81
CA GLU A 17 6.79 0.35 31.96
C GLU A 17 7.37 0.71 33.34
N LYS A 18 6.88 0.08 34.42
CA LYS A 18 7.40 0.28 35.78
C LYS A 18 8.83 -0.22 35.96
N VAL A 19 9.21 -1.30 35.28
CA VAL A 19 10.59 -1.83 35.30
C VAL A 19 11.54 -0.94 34.49
N MET A 20 11.09 -0.41 33.34
CA MET A 20 11.89 0.45 32.47
C MET A 20 12.07 1.88 33.01
N ALA A 21 11.17 2.35 33.88
CA ALA A 21 11.22 3.69 34.47
C ALA A 21 12.07 3.80 35.76
N GLY A 22 12.59 2.69 36.30
CA GLY A 22 13.45 2.71 37.49
C GLY A 22 12.79 3.19 38.79
N GLU A 23 11.45 3.23 38.85
CA GLU A 23 10.71 3.67 40.04
C GLU A 23 10.47 2.51 41.01
N ILE A 24 11.52 2.06 41.69
CA ILE A 24 11.36 1.37 42.98
C ILE A 24 11.38 2.45 44.06
N SER A 25 10.17 2.80 44.51
CA SER A 25 9.90 3.88 45.47
C SER A 25 10.76 3.77 46.73
N GLN A 26 11.51 4.84 47.03
CA GLN A 26 12.26 5.02 48.26
C GLN A 26 11.33 5.32 49.44
N LYS A 27 11.46 4.50 50.49
CA LYS A 27 11.36 4.80 51.94
C LYS A 27 10.53 6.01 52.41
N LYS A 28 9.54 5.72 53.27
CA LYS A 28 9.14 6.60 54.38
C LYS A 28 9.06 5.77 55.68
N THR A 29 9.93 6.05 56.64
CA THR A 29 9.92 5.48 58.02
C THR A 29 8.89 6.20 58.91
N PRO A 30 8.32 5.52 59.93
CA PRO A 30 8.82 5.73 61.31
C PRO A 30 9.01 4.44 62.16
N LYS A 31 9.80 4.58 63.24
CA LYS A 31 10.18 3.64 64.34
C LYS A 31 9.00 2.82 64.92
N CYS A 32 9.10 1.61 65.49
CA CYS A 32 9.96 1.11 66.59
C CYS A 32 9.85 -0.44 66.79
N CYS A 33 10.89 -1.06 67.39
CA CYS A 33 10.98 -2.36 68.15
C CYS A 33 11.11 -3.75 67.43
N SER A 34 12.38 -4.22 67.34
CA SER A 34 13.04 -5.56 67.52
C SER A 34 12.37 -6.94 67.19
N PRO A 35 13.10 -8.08 67.19
CA PRO A 35 13.75 -8.71 66.02
C PRO A 35 13.26 -10.15 65.74
N GLY A 36 12.99 -10.49 64.48
CA GLY A 36 12.70 -11.86 64.07
C GLY A 36 12.63 -11.99 62.55
N SER A 37 13.66 -12.59 61.97
CA SER A 37 13.67 -13.13 60.60
C SER A 37 12.48 -14.10 60.38
N PRO A 38 12.01 -14.34 59.14
CA PRO A 38 12.83 -14.60 57.96
C PRO A 38 12.65 -13.53 56.89
N HIS A 39 13.79 -13.06 56.38
CA HIS A 39 13.89 -12.49 55.06
C HIS A 39 13.40 -13.58 54.10
N GLU A 40 12.17 -13.49 53.59
CA GLU A 40 11.79 -14.29 52.43
C GLU A 40 12.55 -13.71 51.25
N ASP A 41 13.59 -14.44 50.87
CA ASP A 41 14.35 -14.26 49.65
C ASP A 41 13.38 -14.27 48.46
N VAL A 42 13.04 -13.09 47.96
CA VAL A 42 12.58 -12.97 46.57
C VAL A 42 13.78 -12.53 45.74
N ASP A 43 14.83 -13.34 45.78
CA ASP A 43 15.87 -13.35 44.75
C ASP A 43 15.28 -14.04 43.53
N ALA A 44 14.49 -13.30 42.74
CA ALA A 44 14.20 -13.71 41.39
C ALA A 44 15.55 -13.87 40.69
N ASN A 45 15.93 -15.12 40.39
CA ASN A 45 17.20 -15.42 39.77
C ASN A 45 17.29 -14.60 38.47
N PRO A 46 18.25 -13.67 38.34
CA PRO A 46 18.33 -12.79 37.17
C PRO A 46 18.42 -13.58 35.86
N ILE A 47 18.96 -14.80 35.91
CA ILE A 47 19.01 -15.74 34.78
C ILE A 47 17.59 -16.19 34.38
N GLU A 48 16.73 -16.51 35.35
CA GLU A 48 15.35 -16.93 35.08
C GLU A 48 14.52 -15.79 34.49
N LEU A 49 14.72 -14.56 34.97
CA LEU A 49 14.05 -13.37 34.44
C LEU A 49 14.47 -13.09 32.99
N LEU A 50 15.77 -13.22 32.69
CA LEU A 50 16.29 -13.08 31.33
C LEU A 50 15.72 -14.15 30.39
N HIS A 51 15.66 -15.42 30.83
CA HIS A 51 15.04 -16.48 30.04
C HIS A 51 13.57 -16.19 29.72
N LYS A 52 12.79 -15.74 30.71
CA LYS A 52 11.39 -15.34 30.49
C LYS A 52 11.27 -14.20 29.47
N SER A 53 12.17 -13.21 29.54
CA SER A 53 12.20 -12.10 28.59
C SER A 53 12.54 -12.55 27.18
N ILE A 54 13.54 -13.43 27.02
CA ILE A 54 13.93 -14.00 25.71
C ILE A 54 12.74 -14.75 25.10
N THR A 55 12.11 -15.66 25.85
CA THR A 55 10.96 -16.44 25.36
C THR A 55 9.80 -15.53 24.97
N TYR A 56 9.55 -14.47 25.72
CA TYR A 56 8.52 -13.48 25.38
C TYR A 56 8.85 -12.76 24.06
N LEU A 57 10.07 -12.27 23.89
CA LEU A 57 10.50 -11.56 22.68
C LEU A 57 10.48 -12.48 21.45
N GLU A 58 10.91 -13.74 21.59
CA GLU A 58 10.82 -14.75 20.53
C GLU A 58 9.37 -14.99 20.09
N THR A 59 8.45 -15.04 21.05
CA THR A 59 7.02 -15.19 20.77
C THR A 59 6.45 -13.98 20.03
N GLN A 60 6.79 -12.77 20.48
CA GLN A 60 6.38 -11.53 19.82
C GLN A 60 6.93 -11.42 18.40
N LEU A 61 8.21 -11.77 18.22
CA LEU A 61 8.85 -11.79 16.91
C LEU A 61 8.14 -12.74 15.95
N LYS A 62 7.73 -13.92 16.44
CA LYS A 62 6.99 -14.89 15.64
C LYS A 62 5.62 -14.35 15.22
N ILE A 63 4.86 -13.76 16.15
CA ILE A 63 3.56 -13.17 15.87
C ILE A 63 3.66 -12.08 14.80
N GLU A 64 4.60 -11.15 14.95
CA GLU A 64 4.77 -10.04 14.00
C GLU A 64 5.29 -10.52 12.64
N LYS A 65 6.12 -11.56 12.60
CA LYS A 65 6.54 -12.19 11.35
C LYS A 65 5.35 -12.82 10.62
N ASP A 66 4.50 -13.58 11.32
CA ASP A 66 3.32 -14.22 10.74
C ASP A 66 2.32 -13.15 10.24
N ARG A 67 2.14 -12.07 11.01
CA ARG A 67 1.31 -10.92 10.62
C ARG A 67 1.84 -10.23 9.37
N SER A 68 3.15 -9.99 9.28
CA SER A 68 3.78 -9.39 8.11
C SER A 68 3.61 -10.26 6.87
N GLU A 69 3.75 -11.58 7.00
CA GLU A 69 3.54 -12.51 5.89
C GLU A 69 2.07 -12.48 5.40
N MET A 70 1.11 -12.43 6.33
CA MET A 70 -0.31 -12.32 5.98
C MET A 70 -0.61 -11.02 5.23
N GLN A 71 -0.11 -9.89 5.73
CA GLN A 71 -0.28 -8.59 5.07
C GLN A 71 0.37 -8.56 3.68
N LYS A 72 1.52 -9.21 3.50
CA LYS A 72 2.16 -9.34 2.20
C LYS A 72 1.27 -10.10 1.22
N LYS A 73 0.67 -11.22 1.63
CA LYS A 73 -0.25 -12.00 0.78
C LYS A 73 -1.49 -11.19 0.38
N GLU A 74 -2.06 -10.41 1.29
CA GLU A 74 -3.18 -9.51 0.99
C GLU A 74 -2.78 -8.41 0.00
N CYS A 75 -1.60 -7.80 0.19
CA CYS A 75 -1.06 -6.80 -0.71
C CYS A 75 -0.87 -7.36 -2.14
N ASP A 76 -0.24 -8.54 -2.25
CA ASP A 76 -0.03 -9.23 -3.52
C ASP A 76 -1.37 -9.56 -4.21
N HIS A 77 -2.37 -10.00 -3.44
CA HIS A 77 -3.71 -10.28 -3.95
C HIS A 77 -4.39 -9.01 -4.50
N VAL A 78 -4.44 -7.95 -3.71
CA VAL A 78 -5.04 -6.66 -4.12
C VAL A 78 -4.33 -6.09 -5.34
N HIS A 79 -3.00 -6.17 -5.37
CA HIS A 79 -2.21 -5.72 -6.51
C HIS A 79 -2.52 -6.54 -7.78
N GLY A 80 -2.68 -7.85 -7.66
CA GLY A 80 -3.12 -8.72 -8.76
C GLY A 80 -4.50 -8.37 -9.31
N VAL A 81 -5.47 -8.11 -8.43
CA VAL A 81 -6.82 -7.67 -8.80
C VAL A 81 -6.79 -6.31 -9.48
N LEU A 82 -6.03 -5.35 -8.94
CA LEU A 82 -5.90 -4.00 -9.50
C LEU A 82 -5.31 -4.06 -10.91
N ARG A 83 -4.20 -4.78 -11.10
CA ARG A 83 -3.57 -4.96 -12.41
C ARG A 83 -4.56 -5.53 -13.42
N THR A 84 -5.28 -6.58 -13.05
CA THR A 84 -6.26 -7.24 -13.93
C THR A 84 -7.40 -6.29 -14.29
N THR A 85 -7.93 -5.56 -13.32
CA THR A 85 -9.01 -4.59 -13.52
C THR A 85 -8.56 -3.45 -14.44
N MET A 86 -7.36 -2.92 -14.25
CA MET A 86 -6.81 -1.84 -15.07
C MET A 86 -6.62 -2.27 -16.54
N VAL A 87 -6.15 -3.51 -16.78
CA VAL A 87 -6.05 -4.06 -18.14
C VAL A 87 -7.43 -4.16 -18.80
N LYS A 88 -8.44 -4.67 -18.07
CA LYS A 88 -9.82 -4.76 -18.59
C LYS A 88 -10.38 -3.39 -18.92
N LEU A 89 -10.27 -2.43 -18.00
CA LEU A 89 -10.76 -1.07 -18.20
C LEU A 89 -10.09 -0.37 -19.39
N ASN A 90 -8.77 -0.52 -19.54
CA ASN A 90 -8.08 0.02 -20.71
C ASN A 90 -8.58 -0.63 -22.00
N LYS A 91 -8.80 -1.95 -22.03
CA LYS A 91 -9.33 -2.63 -23.21
C LYS A 91 -10.73 -2.13 -23.58
N GLU A 92 -11.62 -1.98 -22.61
CA GLU A 92 -12.97 -1.43 -22.86
C GLU A 92 -12.92 0.03 -23.30
N ARG A 93 -12.02 0.84 -22.72
CA ARG A 93 -11.80 2.23 -23.16
C ARG A 93 -11.37 2.29 -24.63
N GLU A 94 -10.44 1.45 -25.06
CA GLU A 94 -9.99 1.43 -26.46
C GLU A 94 -11.12 0.99 -27.40
N LYS A 95 -11.99 0.06 -27.01
CA LYS A 95 -13.17 -0.33 -27.82
C LYS A 95 -14.18 0.81 -27.99
N MET A 96 -14.33 1.66 -26.97
CA MET A 96 -15.26 2.79 -27.02
C MET A 96 -14.66 4.02 -27.70
N ARG A 97 -13.37 3.98 -28.08
CA ARG A 97 -12.68 5.12 -28.68
C ARG A 97 -13.11 5.24 -30.15
N PHE A 98 -13.98 6.19 -30.43
CA PHE A 98 -14.29 6.57 -31.81
C PHE A 98 -13.02 6.98 -32.54
N SER A 99 -12.74 6.33 -33.67
CA SER A 99 -11.61 6.67 -34.54
C SER A 99 -12.10 6.96 -35.95
N ILE A 100 -11.82 8.16 -36.42
CA ILE A 100 -12.14 8.57 -37.79
C ILE A 100 -11.41 7.70 -38.83
N GLU A 101 -10.26 7.12 -38.46
CA GLU A 101 -9.46 6.23 -39.31
C GLU A 101 -10.20 4.96 -39.73
N GLU A 102 -11.22 4.54 -38.99
CA GLU A 102 -12.06 3.39 -39.37
C GLU A 102 -12.76 3.62 -40.72
N PHE A 103 -13.01 4.88 -41.07
CA PHE A 103 -13.71 5.27 -42.29
C PHE A 103 -12.75 5.68 -43.43
N LYS A 104 -11.43 5.52 -43.25
CA LYS A 104 -10.42 5.98 -44.22
C LYS A 104 -10.55 5.36 -45.63
N ASN A 105 -11.21 4.21 -45.72
CA ASN A 105 -11.38 3.45 -46.95
C ASN A 105 -12.78 3.61 -47.58
N SER A 106 -13.66 4.44 -47.00
CA SER A 106 -15.03 4.61 -47.48
C SER A 106 -15.45 6.08 -47.43
N ASP A 107 -15.16 6.80 -48.52
CA ASP A 107 -15.62 8.19 -48.68
C ASP A 107 -17.15 8.30 -48.63
N ARG A 108 -17.87 7.24 -49.03
CA ARG A 108 -19.33 7.16 -48.90
C ARG A 108 -19.77 7.26 -47.45
N ASP A 109 -19.18 6.46 -46.58
CA ASP A 109 -19.56 6.45 -45.15
C ASP A 109 -19.15 7.75 -44.48
N VAL A 110 -17.98 8.29 -44.82
CA VAL A 110 -17.56 9.62 -44.37
C VAL A 110 -18.59 10.68 -44.76
N CYS A 111 -19.00 10.72 -46.02
CA CYS A 111 -19.99 11.67 -46.51
C CYS A 111 -21.34 11.51 -45.80
N TYR A 112 -21.77 10.26 -45.58
CA TYR A 112 -23.03 9.98 -44.89
C TYR A 112 -23.03 10.46 -43.44
N TYR A 113 -21.98 10.14 -42.66
CA TYR A 113 -21.93 10.44 -41.23
C TYR A 113 -21.50 11.86 -40.89
N THR A 114 -20.74 12.51 -41.77
CA THR A 114 -20.10 13.81 -41.45
C THR A 114 -20.50 14.94 -42.38
N GLY A 115 -21.11 14.64 -43.53
CA GLY A 115 -21.41 15.61 -44.58
C GLY A 115 -20.18 16.06 -45.40
N PHE A 116 -18.97 15.61 -45.06
CA PHE A 116 -17.78 15.90 -45.84
C PHE A 116 -17.62 14.93 -47.01
N PRO A 117 -17.28 15.41 -48.22
CA PRO A 117 -17.32 14.59 -49.42
C PRO A 117 -16.30 13.44 -49.44
N THR A 118 -15.17 13.57 -48.74
CA THR A 118 -14.15 12.53 -48.65
C THR A 118 -13.48 12.52 -47.27
N TYR A 119 -12.87 11.39 -46.91
CA TYR A 119 -12.02 11.28 -45.72
C TYR A 119 -10.90 12.33 -45.73
N LYS A 120 -10.30 12.57 -46.89
CA LYS A 120 -9.22 13.56 -47.06
C LYS A 120 -9.70 14.98 -46.74
N THR A 121 -10.88 15.37 -47.24
CA THR A 121 -11.46 16.69 -46.96
C THR A 121 -11.73 16.86 -45.47
N LEU A 122 -12.34 15.85 -44.84
CA LEU A 122 -12.60 15.83 -43.41
C LEU A 122 -11.32 15.97 -42.59
N GLN A 123 -10.27 15.22 -42.95
CA GLN A 123 -8.97 15.28 -42.28
C GLN A 123 -8.30 16.65 -42.43
N GLU A 124 -8.41 17.27 -43.61
CA GLU A 124 -7.89 18.62 -43.85
C GLU A 124 -8.62 19.66 -43.01
N CYS A 125 -9.96 19.57 -42.93
CA CYS A 125 -10.76 20.45 -42.08
C CYS A 125 -10.38 20.30 -40.60
N PHE A 126 -10.18 19.07 -40.11
CA PHE A 126 -9.67 18.85 -38.75
C PHE A 126 -8.30 19.49 -38.52
N ARG A 127 -7.37 19.37 -39.49
CA ARG A 127 -6.04 19.97 -39.42
C ARG A 127 -6.10 21.51 -39.36
N LEU A 128 -6.98 22.11 -40.16
CA LEU A 128 -7.17 23.55 -40.21
C LEU A 128 -7.84 24.11 -38.95
N LEU A 129 -8.82 23.40 -38.40
CA LEU A 129 -9.55 23.82 -37.20
C LEU A 129 -8.72 23.69 -35.91
N ASN A 130 -7.65 22.91 -35.95
CA ASN A 130 -6.86 22.64 -34.77
C ASN A 130 -5.36 22.79 -35.07
N PRO A 131 -4.83 24.03 -35.18
CA PRO A 131 -3.43 24.27 -35.52
C PRO A 131 -2.44 23.72 -34.47
N VAL A 132 -2.90 23.47 -33.25
CA VAL A 132 -2.12 22.83 -32.17
C VAL A 132 -2.16 21.29 -32.26
N SER A 133 -3.07 20.70 -33.05
CA SER A 133 -3.22 19.24 -33.19
C SER A 133 -2.17 18.55 -34.06
N ASN A 134 -1.32 19.31 -34.77
CA ASN A 134 -0.05 18.77 -35.27
C ASN A 134 0.79 18.18 -34.11
N VAL A 135 0.59 18.68 -32.88
CA VAL A 135 1.15 18.10 -31.66
C VAL A 135 0.29 16.94 -31.16
N PHE A 136 -1.04 16.98 -31.21
CA PHE A 136 -1.95 15.94 -30.68
C PHE A 136 -1.87 14.61 -31.45
N MET A 137 -1.76 14.63 -32.78
CA MET A 137 -1.51 13.42 -33.58
C MET A 137 -0.10 12.87 -33.30
N SER A 138 0.92 13.74 -33.22
CA SER A 138 2.28 13.32 -32.83
C SER A 138 2.36 12.82 -31.38
N TRP A 139 1.48 13.30 -30.48
CA TRP A 139 1.39 12.87 -29.10
C TRP A 139 0.77 11.49 -28.99
N GLN A 140 -0.18 11.13 -29.84
CA GLN A 140 -0.74 9.77 -29.84
C GLN A 140 0.29 8.75 -30.34
N GLU A 141 1.02 9.08 -31.40
CA GLU A 141 2.07 8.25 -32.00
C GLU A 141 3.28 8.10 -31.08
N LYS A 142 3.73 9.19 -30.44
CA LYS A 142 4.81 9.16 -29.44
C LYS A 142 4.39 8.48 -28.12
N ASN A 143 3.11 8.51 -27.75
CA ASN A 143 2.63 7.81 -26.56
C ASN A 143 2.42 6.31 -26.77
N SER A 144 2.27 5.79 -27.99
CA SER A 144 2.30 4.33 -28.20
C SER A 144 3.70 3.75 -27.92
N GLU A 145 4.76 4.48 -28.22
CA GLU A 145 6.14 4.07 -27.93
C GLU A 145 6.53 4.36 -26.46
N ALA A 146 6.09 5.49 -25.89
CA ALA A 146 6.42 5.85 -24.50
C ALA A 146 5.66 5.03 -23.44
N LYS A 147 4.46 4.53 -23.74
CA LYS A 147 3.65 3.73 -22.78
C LYS A 147 4.25 2.35 -22.48
N ILE A 148 5.12 1.81 -23.34
CA ILE A 148 5.85 0.58 -23.06
C ILE A 148 6.99 0.84 -22.05
N ASN A 149 7.66 2.00 -22.11
CA ASN A 149 8.81 2.30 -21.25
C ASN A 149 8.44 2.88 -19.88
N ILE A 150 7.34 3.64 -19.74
CA ILE A 150 6.96 4.22 -18.43
C ILE A 150 6.41 3.14 -17.46
N ILE A 151 5.75 2.10 -17.99
CA ILE A 151 5.23 1.00 -17.16
C ILE A 151 6.37 0.08 -16.67
N LEU A 152 7.49 -0.01 -17.39
CA LEU A 152 8.64 -0.83 -17.01
C LEU A 152 9.71 -0.05 -16.19
N GLY A 153 9.87 1.25 -16.41
CA GLY A 153 10.90 2.06 -15.73
C GLY A 153 10.52 2.53 -14.32
N SER A 154 9.24 2.57 -13.97
CA SER A 154 8.77 3.11 -12.67
C SER A 154 8.69 2.07 -11.54
N VAL A 155 8.98 0.80 -11.84
CA VAL A 155 8.90 -0.32 -10.88
C VAL A 155 10.29 -0.81 -10.44
N PHE A 156 11.38 -0.30 -11.06
CA PHE A 156 12.75 -0.77 -10.83
C PHE A 156 13.76 0.36 -10.56
N SER A 157 13.41 1.35 -9.75
CA SER A 157 14.39 2.26 -9.13
C SER A 157 14.03 2.54 -7.68
#